data_AF-A0A9E3CAW5-F1
#
_entry.id   AF-A0A9E3CAW5-F1
#
_cell.length_a   1.000
_cell.length_b   1.000
_cell.length_c   1.000
_cell.angle_alpha   90.00
_cell.angle_beta   90.00
_cell.angle_gamma   90.00
#
_symmetry.space_group_name_H-M   'P 1'
#
loop_
_entity.id
_entity.type
_entity.pdbx_description
1 polymer ?
#
loop_
_entity_poly.entity_id
_entity_poly.type
_entity_poly.pdbx_seq_one_letter_code
_entity_poly.pdbx_strand_id
1 'polypeptide(L)'
;MFFYLLCTLVGLDTIGAVAKNGAQGFTWLAFLGVFFFLPYGLLTAELGSAFTDEGGPYVWTRLAFGRLTGAVTAVLYWASNPIWAGGSLCITAVTAFGDFFTPLHGAAKYAFALGFIWLTVGSAIISFKYGKWLPAAGAWARVVVLSFFTLSVALYAAKHGVHGFHVRDFSPTYATFIAAVPVLVFNYSGFELPSAAGDEMRDPQRDVPAMVARSALWTLLLYGVPILAVLLVLPPGQVTGLGGFL
;
A
#
# COMPACT_ATOMS: atom_id res chain seq x y z
N MET A 1 -12.45 0.78 -11.35
CA MET A 1 -11.74 1.62 -10.35
C MET A 1 -11.52 0.90 -9.01
N PHE A 2 -12.43 0.05 -8.49
CA PHE A 2 -12.16 -0.76 -7.27
C PHE A 2 -10.82 -1.53 -7.31
N PHE A 3 -10.56 -2.30 -8.37
CA PHE A 3 -9.29 -3.03 -8.52
C PHE A 3 -8.07 -2.10 -8.59
N TYR A 4 -8.25 -0.89 -9.11
CA TYR A 4 -7.19 0.11 -9.13
C TYR A 4 -6.84 0.55 -7.71
N LEU A 5 -7.84 0.90 -6.89
CA LEU A 5 -7.61 1.20 -5.47
C LEU A 5 -7.01 0.04 -4.68
N LEU A 6 -7.45 -1.20 -4.96
CA LEU A 6 -6.87 -2.37 -4.31
C LEU A 6 -5.38 -2.53 -4.70
N CYS A 7 -5.05 -2.31 -5.97
CA CYS A 7 -3.67 -2.31 -6.47
C CYS A 7 -2.84 -1.11 -6.00
N THR A 8 -3.42 -0.03 -5.52
CA THR A 8 -2.65 1.12 -5.02
C THR A 8 -2.45 1.01 -3.51
N LEU A 9 -3.50 0.66 -2.77
CA LEU A 9 -3.47 0.60 -1.31
C LEU A 9 -2.69 -0.59 -0.75
N VAL A 10 -2.72 -1.76 -1.39
CA VAL A 10 -2.14 -3.01 -0.83
C VAL A 10 -0.68 -3.21 -1.27
N GLY A 11 0.26 -2.40 -0.77
CA GLY A 11 1.69 -2.51 -1.05
C GLY A 11 2.34 -3.74 -0.40
N LEU A 12 2.89 -4.64 -1.21
CA LEU A 12 3.62 -5.82 -0.71
C LEU A 12 5.00 -5.45 -0.13
N ASP A 13 5.59 -4.36 -0.64
CA ASP A 13 6.92 -3.87 -0.29
C ASP A 13 7.03 -3.37 1.16
N THR A 14 5.91 -3.10 1.81
CA THR A 14 5.87 -2.55 3.18
C THR A 14 5.34 -3.54 4.22
N ILE A 15 4.79 -4.71 3.81
CA ILE A 15 4.24 -5.71 4.74
C ILE A 15 5.30 -6.19 5.73
N GLY A 16 6.49 -6.54 5.25
CA GLY A 16 7.56 -7.00 6.12
C GLY A 16 8.12 -5.88 7.01
N ALA A 17 8.08 -4.61 6.56
CA ALA A 17 8.44 -3.46 7.40
C ALA A 17 7.46 -3.27 8.57
N VAL A 18 6.16 -3.48 8.36
CA VAL A 18 5.15 -3.46 9.43
C VAL A 18 5.31 -4.67 10.35
N ALA A 19 5.46 -5.87 9.79
CA ALA A 19 5.61 -7.10 10.55
C ALA A 19 6.88 -7.11 11.43
N LYS A 20 7.97 -6.48 10.99
CA LYS A 20 9.21 -6.31 11.76
C LYS A 20 8.98 -5.61 13.11
N ASN A 21 7.98 -4.73 13.20
CA ASN A 21 7.64 -4.02 14.43
C ASN A 21 6.84 -4.88 15.43
N GLY A 22 6.61 -6.17 15.12
CA GLY A 22 6.00 -7.13 16.03
C GLY A 22 4.53 -6.83 16.35
N ALA A 23 4.08 -7.30 17.51
CA ALA A 23 2.72 -7.11 18.01
C ALA A 23 2.34 -5.62 18.21
N GLN A 24 3.31 -4.75 18.54
CA GLN A 24 3.09 -3.30 18.59
C GLN A 24 2.80 -2.71 17.20
N GLY A 25 3.49 -3.20 16.15
CA GLY A 25 3.20 -2.82 14.76
C GLY A 25 1.76 -3.14 14.37
N PHE A 26 1.26 -4.31 14.76
CA PHE A 26 -0.15 -4.69 14.55
C PHE A 26 -1.12 -3.82 15.36
N THR A 27 -0.75 -3.44 16.58
CA THR A 27 -1.57 -2.52 17.40
C THR A 27 -1.73 -1.17 16.72
N TRP A 28 -0.64 -0.60 16.19
CA TRP A 28 -0.68 0.64 15.43
C TRP A 28 -1.42 0.48 14.09
N LEU A 29 -1.28 -0.65 13.42
CA LEU A 29 -2.06 -0.97 12.21
C LEU A 29 -3.57 -0.94 12.52
N ALA A 30 -4.01 -1.63 13.57
CA ALA A 30 -5.41 -1.65 13.97
C ALA A 30 -5.90 -0.25 14.42
N PHE A 31 -5.12 0.45 15.23
CA PHE A 31 -5.43 1.80 15.70
C PHE A 31 -5.58 2.78 14.54
N LEU A 32 -4.59 2.84 13.64
CA LEU A 32 -4.64 3.73 12.48
C LEU A 32 -5.70 3.28 11.48
N GLY A 33 -5.98 1.99 11.36
CA GLY A 33 -7.10 1.47 10.57
C GLY A 33 -8.43 2.11 10.97
N VAL A 34 -8.69 2.21 12.28
CA VAL A 34 -9.95 2.77 12.80
C VAL A 34 -9.93 4.29 12.86
N PHE A 35 -8.86 4.89 13.39
CA PHE A 35 -8.83 6.31 13.73
C PHE A 35 -8.24 7.22 12.64
N PHE A 36 -7.57 6.65 11.63
CA PHE A 36 -6.99 7.40 10.53
C PHE A 36 -7.58 6.97 9.18
N PHE A 37 -7.43 5.70 8.81
CA PHE A 37 -7.78 5.18 7.49
C PHE A 37 -9.28 5.24 7.19
N LEU A 38 -10.14 4.82 8.13
CA LEU A 38 -11.59 4.92 7.95
C LEU A 38 -12.07 6.38 7.82
N PRO A 39 -11.74 7.31 8.74
CA PRO A 39 -12.10 8.72 8.59
C PRO A 39 -11.55 9.35 7.30
N TYR A 40 -10.29 9.08 6.96
CA TYR A 40 -9.65 9.55 5.74
C TYR A 40 -10.36 9.05 4.47
N GLY A 41 -10.75 7.76 4.45
CA GLY A 41 -11.56 7.21 3.38
C GLY A 41 -12.91 7.91 3.26
N LEU A 42 -13.62 8.12 4.37
CA LEU A 42 -14.92 8.82 4.37
C LEU A 42 -14.79 10.26 3.85
N LEU A 43 -13.79 11.01 4.32
CA LEU A 43 -13.50 12.37 3.82
C LEU A 43 -13.22 12.37 2.32
N THR A 44 -12.41 11.42 1.86
CA THR A 44 -12.08 11.29 0.44
C THR A 44 -13.29 10.88 -0.39
N ALA A 45 -14.19 10.06 0.16
CA ALA A 45 -15.45 9.69 -0.48
C ALA A 45 -16.38 10.89 -0.63
N GLU A 46 -16.52 11.70 0.42
CA GLU A 46 -17.30 12.94 0.38
C GLU A 46 -16.74 13.92 -0.64
N LEU A 47 -15.44 14.25 -0.54
CA LEU A 47 -14.80 15.21 -1.45
C LEU A 47 -14.76 14.72 -2.90
N GLY A 48 -14.45 13.44 -3.14
CA GLY A 48 -14.39 12.88 -4.48
C GLY A 48 -15.76 12.69 -5.13
N SER A 49 -16.84 12.63 -4.34
CA SER A 49 -18.22 12.62 -4.86
C SER A 49 -18.80 14.01 -5.10
N ALA A 50 -18.37 15.00 -4.30
CA ALA A 50 -18.85 16.38 -4.38
C ALA A 50 -18.09 17.22 -5.42
N PHE A 51 -16.77 17.03 -5.53
CA PHE A 51 -15.89 17.74 -6.46
C PHE A 51 -15.37 16.76 -7.51
N THR A 52 -16.04 16.72 -8.65
CA THR A 52 -15.75 15.77 -9.74
C THR A 52 -14.63 16.24 -10.66
N ASP A 53 -14.14 17.47 -10.48
CA ASP A 53 -13.02 18.02 -11.26
C ASP A 53 -11.76 17.15 -11.15
N GLU A 54 -11.04 17.01 -12.26
CA GLU A 54 -9.75 16.33 -12.26
C GLU A 54 -8.71 17.05 -11.39
N GLY A 55 -8.02 16.28 -10.55
CA GLY A 55 -6.85 16.76 -9.79
C GLY A 55 -6.96 16.57 -8.29
N GLY A 56 -8.12 16.13 -7.78
CA GLY A 56 -8.22 15.58 -6.43
C GLY A 56 -7.70 16.50 -5.32
N PRO A 57 -6.69 16.08 -4.53
CA PRO A 57 -6.14 16.89 -3.44
C PRO A 57 -5.71 18.30 -3.85
N TYR A 58 -5.21 18.48 -5.08
CA TYR A 58 -4.88 19.81 -5.59
C TYR A 58 -6.11 20.72 -5.66
N VAL A 59 -7.20 20.21 -6.24
CA VAL A 59 -8.44 20.97 -6.40
C VAL A 59 -9.05 21.27 -5.04
N TRP A 60 -9.16 20.27 -4.15
CA TRP A 60 -9.77 20.44 -2.83
C TRP A 60 -9.03 21.48 -1.98
N THR A 61 -7.69 21.39 -1.92
CA THR A 61 -6.87 22.33 -1.15
C THR A 61 -6.84 23.72 -1.78
N ARG A 62 -6.88 23.81 -3.11
CA ARG A 62 -6.98 25.10 -3.82
C ARG A 62 -8.30 25.80 -3.55
N LEU A 63 -9.42 25.07 -3.55
CA LEU A 63 -10.75 25.63 -3.29
C LEU A 63 -10.88 26.11 -1.84
N ALA A 64 -10.31 25.36 -0.88
CA ALA A 64 -10.39 25.71 0.54
C ALA A 64 -9.42 26.82 0.96
N PHE A 65 -8.18 26.80 0.47
CA PHE A 65 -7.08 27.60 1.01
C PHE A 65 -6.35 28.48 -0.03
N GLY A 66 -6.79 28.43 -1.29
CA GLY A 66 -6.22 29.24 -2.38
C GLY A 66 -5.10 28.56 -3.15
N ARG A 67 -4.54 29.28 -4.13
CA ARG A 67 -3.63 28.69 -5.15
C ARG A 67 -2.30 28.19 -4.58
N LEU A 68 -1.74 28.87 -3.58
CA LEU A 68 -0.42 28.54 -3.05
C LEU A 68 -0.42 27.17 -2.37
N THR A 69 -1.38 26.91 -1.50
CA THR A 69 -1.54 25.64 -0.78
C THR A 69 -1.85 24.48 -1.73
N GLY A 70 -2.68 24.73 -2.75
CA GLY A 70 -2.90 23.79 -3.84
C GLY A 70 -1.59 23.42 -4.55
N ALA A 71 -0.81 24.42 -4.96
CA ALA A 71 0.47 24.19 -5.63
C ALA A 71 1.46 23.39 -4.76
N VAL A 72 1.59 23.74 -3.47
CA VAL A 72 2.43 22.98 -2.54
C VAL A 72 1.97 21.53 -2.43
N THR A 73 0.66 21.29 -2.30
CA THR A 73 0.08 19.95 -2.23
C THR A 73 0.40 19.15 -3.50
N ALA A 74 0.23 19.75 -4.68
CA ALA A 74 0.53 19.09 -5.95
C ALA A 74 2.01 18.73 -6.10
N VAL A 75 2.93 19.63 -5.70
CA VAL A 75 4.37 19.37 -5.77
C VAL A 75 4.78 18.24 -4.83
N LEU A 76 4.29 18.24 -3.59
CA LEU A 76 4.57 17.17 -2.63
C LEU A 76 4.00 15.83 -3.09
N TYR A 77 2.77 15.84 -3.59
CA TYR A 77 2.11 14.65 -4.12
C TYR A 77 2.87 14.09 -5.32
N TRP A 78 3.26 14.95 -6.26
CA TRP A 78 4.07 14.55 -7.41
C TRP A 78 5.43 13.99 -6.98
N ALA A 79 6.13 14.63 -6.05
CA ALA A 79 7.45 14.20 -5.60
C ALA A 79 7.43 12.81 -4.93
N SER A 80 6.32 12.44 -4.28
CA SER A 80 6.18 11.14 -3.63
C SER A 80 6.25 9.96 -4.61
N ASN A 81 5.73 10.12 -5.83
CA ASN A 81 5.61 9.03 -6.79
C ASN A 81 6.97 8.55 -7.36
N PRO A 82 7.87 9.43 -7.86
CA PRO A 82 9.21 9.03 -8.30
C PRO A 82 10.05 8.43 -7.16
N ILE A 83 9.92 8.98 -5.95
CA ILE A 83 10.65 8.48 -4.77
C ILE A 83 10.20 7.05 -4.45
N TRP A 84 8.90 6.76 -4.51
CA TRP A 84 8.40 5.42 -4.25
C TRP A 84 8.78 4.43 -5.37
N ALA A 85 8.54 4.82 -6.63
CA ALA A 85 8.83 3.97 -7.79
C ALA A 85 10.33 3.66 -7.95
N GLY A 86 11.19 4.70 -7.87
CA GLY A 86 12.63 4.54 -7.97
C GLY A 86 13.30 4.05 -6.68
N GLY A 87 12.61 4.19 -5.55
CA GLY A 87 13.08 3.77 -4.23
C GLY A 87 12.63 2.34 -3.89
N SER A 88 11.57 2.22 -3.07
CA SER A 88 11.19 0.93 -2.47
C SER A 88 10.77 -0.10 -3.50
N LEU A 89 9.99 0.27 -4.54
CA LEU A 89 9.53 -0.67 -5.55
C LEU A 89 10.69 -1.22 -6.39
N CYS A 90 11.60 -0.34 -6.82
CA CYS A 90 12.79 -0.74 -7.56
C CYS A 90 13.72 -1.64 -6.74
N ILE A 91 13.96 -1.30 -5.47
CA ILE A 91 14.77 -2.13 -4.57
C ILE A 91 14.11 -3.50 -4.38
N THR A 92 12.80 -3.53 -4.13
CA THR A 92 12.04 -4.77 -3.95
C THR A 92 12.11 -5.65 -5.21
N ALA A 93 11.96 -5.07 -6.40
CA ALA A 93 12.04 -5.79 -7.65
C ALA A 93 13.43 -6.40 -7.90
N VAL A 94 14.49 -5.64 -7.62
CA VAL A 94 15.88 -6.12 -7.74
C VAL A 94 16.16 -7.26 -6.75
N THR A 95 15.74 -7.09 -5.49
CA THR A 95 15.93 -8.11 -4.44
C THR A 95 15.17 -9.38 -4.77
N ALA A 96 13.88 -9.29 -5.12
CA ALA A 96 13.08 -10.44 -5.51
C ALA A 96 13.67 -11.18 -6.71
N PHE A 97 14.15 -10.45 -7.74
CA PHE A 97 14.81 -11.10 -8.88
C PHE A 97 16.12 -11.80 -8.47
N GLY A 98 16.88 -11.17 -7.58
CA GLY A 98 18.11 -11.71 -7.01
C GLY A 98 17.90 -13.03 -6.27
N ASP A 99 16.87 -13.08 -5.43
CA ASP A 99 16.59 -14.21 -4.55
C ASP A 99 15.94 -15.40 -5.30
N PHE A 100 15.06 -15.13 -6.27
CA PHE A 100 14.30 -16.18 -6.97
C PHE A 100 14.91 -16.65 -8.31
N PHE A 101 15.72 -15.84 -8.98
CA PHE A 101 16.23 -16.16 -10.31
C PHE A 101 17.76 -16.18 -10.37
N THR A 102 18.40 -15.01 -10.19
CA THR A 102 19.86 -14.93 -10.21
C THR A 102 20.35 -13.67 -9.49
N PRO A 103 21.37 -13.78 -8.62
CA PRO A 103 21.94 -12.62 -7.92
C PRO A 103 22.48 -11.56 -8.90
N LEU A 104 21.94 -10.34 -8.81
CA LEU A 104 22.40 -9.21 -9.60
C LEU A 104 23.46 -8.41 -8.83
N HIS A 105 24.65 -8.27 -9.42
CA HIS A 105 25.77 -7.51 -8.86
C HIS A 105 26.26 -6.42 -9.81
N GLY A 106 26.86 -5.36 -9.25
CA GLY A 106 27.50 -4.28 -10.01
C GLY A 106 26.61 -3.68 -11.10
N ALA A 107 27.11 -3.60 -12.33
CA ALA A 107 26.42 -2.98 -13.46
C ALA A 107 25.08 -3.66 -13.81
N ALA A 108 24.96 -4.98 -13.65
CA ALA A 108 23.73 -5.71 -13.96
C ALA A 108 22.57 -5.30 -13.04
N LYS A 109 22.86 -5.03 -11.77
CA LYS A 109 21.87 -4.50 -10.80
C LYS A 109 21.33 -3.13 -11.24
N TYR A 110 22.22 -2.22 -11.64
CA TYR A 110 21.82 -0.89 -12.09
C TYR A 110 21.08 -0.92 -13.43
N ALA A 111 21.48 -1.80 -14.35
CA ALA A 111 20.80 -1.99 -15.63
C ALA A 111 19.37 -2.51 -15.43
N PHE A 112 19.18 -3.50 -14.54
CA PHE A 112 17.85 -3.99 -14.18
C PHE A 112 17.00 -2.90 -13.53
N ALA A 113 17.55 -2.18 -12.56
CA ALA A 113 16.87 -1.08 -11.88
C ALA A 113 16.43 0.02 -12.87
N LEU A 114 17.32 0.41 -13.78
CA LEU A 114 17.01 1.40 -14.82
C LEU A 114 15.92 0.89 -15.76
N GLY A 115 15.99 -0.38 -16.18
CA GLY A 115 14.95 -1.03 -16.98
C GLY A 115 13.59 -1.05 -16.27
N PHE A 116 13.56 -1.37 -14.98
CA PHE A 116 12.35 -1.37 -14.16
C PHE A 116 11.72 0.04 -14.06
N ILE A 117 12.53 1.07 -13.84
CA ILE A 117 12.07 2.47 -13.78
C ILE A 117 11.49 2.88 -15.14
N TRP A 118 12.18 2.63 -16.24
CA TRP A 118 11.68 2.99 -17.57
C TRP A 118 10.44 2.20 -17.99
N LEU A 119 10.33 0.93 -17.58
CA LEU A 119 9.11 0.16 -17.76
C LEU A 119 7.94 0.77 -16.98
N THR A 120 8.19 1.23 -15.76
CA THR A 120 7.19 1.92 -14.93
C THR A 120 6.74 3.22 -15.60
N VAL A 121 7.68 4.06 -16.07
CA VAL A 121 7.39 5.29 -16.81
C VAL A 121 6.61 4.99 -18.09
N GLY A 122 7.04 3.98 -18.87
CA GLY A 122 6.35 3.56 -20.07
C GLY A 122 4.91 3.14 -19.79
N SER A 123 4.69 2.39 -18.71
CA SER A 123 3.35 1.97 -18.30
C SER A 123 2.43 3.14 -17.91
N ALA A 124 3.00 4.23 -17.36
CA ALA A 124 2.27 5.42 -16.97
C ALA A 124 1.85 6.29 -18.17
N ILE A 125 2.53 6.16 -19.33
CA ILE A 125 2.24 6.92 -20.56
C ILE A 125 1.19 6.20 -21.44
N ILE A 126 0.92 4.91 -21.18
CA ILE A 126 -0.08 4.13 -21.93
C ILE A 126 -1.49 4.68 -21.68
N SER A 127 -2.26 4.86 -22.75
CA SER A 127 -3.66 5.30 -22.69
C SER A 127 -4.52 4.40 -21.78
N PHE A 128 -5.40 5.01 -20.98
CA PHE A 128 -6.31 4.35 -20.03
C PHE A 128 -7.12 3.18 -20.62
N LYS A 129 -7.42 3.20 -21.92
CA LYS A 129 -8.13 2.11 -22.63
C LYS A 129 -7.46 0.75 -22.41
N TYR A 130 -6.13 0.71 -22.42
CA TYR A 130 -5.33 -0.49 -22.17
C TYR A 130 -4.67 -0.45 -20.78
N GLY A 131 -4.28 0.74 -20.32
CA GLY A 131 -3.60 0.95 -19.03
C GLY A 131 -4.40 0.41 -17.84
N LYS A 132 -5.74 0.40 -17.90
CA LYS A 132 -6.60 -0.13 -16.83
C LYS A 132 -6.36 -1.61 -16.49
N TRP A 133 -5.85 -2.41 -17.43
CA TRP A 133 -5.63 -3.84 -17.23
C TRP A 133 -4.39 -4.12 -16.38
N LEU A 134 -3.39 -3.24 -16.41
CA LEU A 134 -2.16 -3.43 -15.65
C LEU A 134 -2.41 -3.36 -14.12
N PRO A 135 -3.09 -2.34 -13.58
CA PRO A 135 -3.49 -2.33 -12.17
C PRO A 135 -4.48 -3.46 -11.83
N ALA A 136 -5.35 -3.86 -12.75
CA ALA A 136 -6.27 -4.98 -12.50
C ALA A 136 -5.51 -6.31 -12.35
N ALA A 137 -4.55 -6.59 -13.22
CA ALA A 137 -3.67 -7.75 -13.12
C ALA A 137 -2.82 -7.69 -11.84
N GLY A 138 -2.29 -6.51 -11.49
CA GLY A 138 -1.55 -6.29 -10.24
C GLY A 138 -2.38 -6.56 -9.00
N ALA A 139 -3.64 -6.08 -8.96
CA ALA A 139 -4.58 -6.38 -7.88
C ALA A 139 -4.83 -7.89 -7.72
N TRP A 140 -5.10 -8.59 -8.83
CA TRP A 140 -5.30 -10.04 -8.82
C TRP A 140 -4.06 -10.78 -8.33
N ALA A 141 -2.88 -10.42 -8.83
CA ALA A 141 -1.62 -11.00 -8.39
C ALA A 141 -1.43 -10.84 -6.88
N ARG A 142 -1.68 -9.64 -6.33
CA ARG A 142 -1.58 -9.38 -4.89
C ARG A 142 -2.56 -10.22 -4.07
N VAL A 143 -3.83 -10.29 -4.50
CA VAL A 143 -4.84 -11.12 -3.83
C VAL A 143 -4.41 -12.58 -3.82
N VAL A 144 -3.95 -13.12 -4.96
CA VAL A 144 -3.51 -14.51 -5.08
C VAL A 144 -2.31 -14.78 -4.17
N VAL A 145 -1.26 -13.95 -4.25
CA VAL A 145 -0.04 -14.13 -3.46
C VAL A 145 -0.34 -14.03 -1.96
N LEU A 146 -1.10 -13.01 -1.53
CA LEU A 146 -1.43 -12.83 -0.10
C LEU A 146 -2.34 -13.94 0.43
N SER A 147 -3.29 -14.41 -0.38
CA SER A 147 -4.16 -15.52 0.01
C SER A 147 -3.38 -16.82 0.12
N PHE A 148 -2.50 -17.10 -0.84
CA PHE A 148 -1.62 -18.28 -0.82
C PHE A 148 -0.65 -18.24 0.37
N PHE A 149 -0.05 -17.08 0.62
CA PHE A 149 0.82 -16.85 1.77
C PHE A 149 0.08 -17.10 3.09
N THR A 150 -1.08 -16.46 3.27
CA THR A 150 -1.92 -16.63 4.47
C THR A 150 -2.30 -18.09 4.69
N LEU A 151 -2.71 -18.81 3.64
CA LEU A 151 -3.06 -20.22 3.71
C LEU A 151 -1.85 -21.08 4.11
N SER A 152 -0.68 -20.81 3.52
CA SER A 152 0.57 -21.53 3.82
C SER A 152 0.97 -21.35 5.29
N VAL A 153 0.89 -20.12 5.80
CA VAL A 153 1.17 -19.80 7.20
C VAL A 153 0.15 -20.46 8.12
N ALA A 154 -1.14 -20.46 7.78
CA ALA A 154 -2.19 -21.13 8.56
C ALA A 154 -2.00 -22.66 8.64
N LEU A 155 -1.61 -23.30 7.52
CA LEU A 155 -1.29 -24.73 7.49
C LEU A 155 -0.04 -25.05 8.31
N TYR A 156 0.98 -24.18 8.27
CA TYR A 156 2.17 -24.32 9.10
C TYR A 156 1.82 -24.21 10.59
N ALA A 157 1.03 -23.20 10.96
CA ALA A 157 0.53 -22.99 12.33
C ALA A 157 -0.26 -24.20 12.84
N ALA A 158 -1.10 -24.81 12.00
CA ALA A 158 -1.87 -26.00 12.36
C ALA A 158 -0.97 -27.22 12.69
N LYS A 159 0.23 -27.29 12.11
CA LYS A 159 1.18 -28.40 12.33
C LYS A 159 2.16 -28.13 13.48
N HIS A 160 2.65 -26.90 13.62
CA HIS A 160 3.73 -26.55 14.55
C HIS A 160 3.26 -25.74 15.78
N GLY A 161 1.96 -25.39 15.82
CA GLY A 161 1.41 -24.48 16.81
C GLY A 161 1.63 -23.02 16.45
N VAL A 162 1.12 -22.14 17.31
CA VAL A 162 1.31 -20.68 17.21
C VAL A 162 2.17 -20.20 18.37
N HIS A 163 2.98 -19.18 18.11
CA HIS A 163 3.60 -18.42 19.18
C HIS A 163 2.54 -17.50 19.80
N GLY A 164 2.34 -17.65 21.11
CA GLY A 164 1.50 -16.74 21.87
C GLY A 164 2.25 -15.45 22.16
N PHE A 165 1.67 -14.31 21.82
CA PHE A 165 2.11 -13.04 22.38
C PHE A 165 1.49 -12.85 23.76
N HIS A 166 2.27 -12.29 24.68
CA HIS A 166 1.69 -11.78 25.91
C HIS A 166 0.95 -10.47 25.61
N VAL A 167 -0.10 -10.18 26.38
CA VAL A 167 -0.86 -8.92 26.25
C VAL A 167 0.06 -7.68 26.33
N ARG A 168 1.16 -7.78 27.07
CA ARG A 168 2.17 -6.73 27.18
C ARG A 168 2.91 -6.44 25.87
N ASP A 169 3.03 -7.43 24.97
CA ASP A 169 3.73 -7.25 23.69
C ASP A 169 2.94 -6.34 22.73
N PHE A 170 1.65 -6.15 22.97
CA PHE A 170 0.80 -5.20 22.25
C PHE A 170 0.85 -3.78 22.85
N SER A 171 1.50 -3.58 24.00
CA SER A 171 1.56 -2.25 24.62
C SER A 171 2.41 -1.30 23.76
N PRO A 172 1.86 -0.16 23.29
CA PRO A 172 2.58 0.72 22.38
C PRO A 172 3.71 1.45 23.11
N THR A 173 4.87 1.54 22.46
CA THR A 173 6.00 2.35 22.91
C THR A 173 6.28 3.52 21.96
N TYR A 174 6.92 4.57 22.47
CA TYR A 174 7.29 5.73 21.67
C TYR A 174 8.28 5.39 20.54
N ALA A 175 9.20 4.45 20.78
CA ALA A 175 10.14 3.99 19.77
C ALA A 175 9.41 3.32 18.58
N THR A 176 8.47 2.42 18.86
CA THR A 176 7.70 1.76 17.81
C THR A 176 6.71 2.71 17.14
N PHE A 177 6.18 3.70 17.85
CA PHE A 177 5.38 4.76 17.24
C PHE A 177 6.15 5.47 16.12
N ILE A 178 7.38 5.94 16.40
CA ILE A 178 8.23 6.60 15.41
C ILE A 178 8.56 5.66 14.24
N ALA A 179 8.80 4.38 14.50
CA ALA A 179 9.21 3.42 13.47
C ALA A 179 8.06 2.92 12.58
N ALA A 180 6.87 2.71 13.15
CA ALA A 180 5.75 2.05 12.46
C ALA A 180 4.76 3.04 11.84
N VAL A 181 4.41 4.12 12.56
CA VAL A 181 3.31 5.00 12.15
C VAL A 181 3.54 5.68 10.80
N PRO A 182 4.73 6.24 10.46
CA PRO A 182 4.94 6.84 9.15
C PRO A 182 4.73 5.85 7.99
N VAL A 183 5.20 4.61 8.14
CA VAL A 183 5.03 3.54 7.14
C VAL A 183 3.56 3.14 7.03
N LEU A 184 2.86 3.03 8.15
CA LEU A 184 1.44 2.70 8.17
C LEU A 184 0.56 3.80 7.57
N VAL A 185 0.86 5.07 7.85
CA VAL A 185 0.18 6.21 7.24
C VAL A 185 0.39 6.19 5.73
N PHE A 186 1.62 5.96 5.27
CA PHE A 186 1.92 5.80 3.85
C PHE A 186 1.13 4.64 3.22
N ASN A 187 1.06 3.47 3.89
CA ASN A 187 0.28 2.32 3.41
C ASN A 187 -1.22 2.58 3.31
N TYR A 188 -1.74 3.51 4.11
CA TYR A 188 -3.14 3.87 4.14
C TYR A 188 -3.50 5.03 3.21
N SER A 189 -2.52 5.70 2.60
CA SER A 189 -2.73 6.71 1.56
C SER A 189 -3.04 6.06 0.22
N GLY A 190 -4.01 6.61 -0.53
CA GLY A 190 -4.34 6.10 -1.87
C GLY A 190 -5.82 6.20 -2.27
N PHE A 191 -6.73 6.56 -1.36
CA PHE A 191 -8.16 6.71 -1.68
C PHE A 191 -8.45 7.87 -2.64
N GLU A 192 -7.56 8.86 -2.67
CA GLU A 192 -7.63 10.05 -3.51
C GLU A 192 -7.22 9.77 -4.95
N LEU A 193 -6.48 8.69 -5.23
CA LEU A 193 -5.94 8.41 -6.56
C LEU A 193 -6.98 8.38 -7.69
N PRO A 194 -8.20 7.81 -7.51
CA PRO A 194 -9.21 7.81 -8.55
C PRO A 194 -9.72 9.21 -8.92
N SER A 195 -9.62 10.19 -8.02
CA SER A 195 -10.05 11.58 -8.29
C SER A 195 -9.16 12.29 -9.32
N ALA A 196 -8.01 11.70 -9.69
CA ALA A 196 -7.23 12.15 -10.84
C ALA A 196 -7.90 11.83 -12.19
N ALA A 197 -8.87 10.91 -12.22
CA ALA A 197 -9.64 10.53 -13.40
C ALA A 197 -11.15 10.72 -13.15
N GLY A 198 -11.51 11.82 -12.49
CA GLY A 198 -12.89 12.16 -12.13
C GLY A 198 -13.83 12.21 -13.34
N ASP A 199 -13.37 12.79 -14.46
CA ASP A 199 -14.17 12.94 -15.68
C ASP A 199 -14.45 11.60 -16.41
N GLU A 200 -13.71 10.54 -16.12
CA GLU A 200 -13.96 9.21 -16.67
C GLU A 200 -15.00 8.40 -15.85
N MET A 201 -15.45 8.93 -14.70
CA MET A 201 -16.45 8.29 -13.85
C MET A 201 -17.87 8.53 -14.39
N ARG A 202 -18.68 7.47 -14.44
CA ARG A 202 -20.07 7.56 -14.93
C ARG A 202 -21.02 8.16 -13.89
N ASP A 203 -20.94 7.67 -12.65
CA ASP A 203 -21.76 8.16 -11.54
C ASP A 203 -20.87 8.32 -10.30
N PRO A 204 -20.10 9.43 -10.20
CA PRO A 204 -19.18 9.67 -9.08
C PRO A 204 -19.86 9.61 -7.71
N GLN A 205 -21.12 10.07 -7.61
CA GLN A 205 -21.87 10.16 -6.37
C GLN A 205 -22.16 8.79 -5.74
N ARG A 206 -22.34 7.76 -6.57
CA ARG A 206 -22.56 6.39 -6.09
C ARG A 206 -21.30 5.53 -6.17
N ASP A 207 -20.51 5.69 -7.22
CA ASP A 207 -19.36 4.85 -7.48
C ASP A 207 -18.22 5.12 -6.49
N VAL A 208 -17.94 6.39 -6.16
CA VAL A 208 -16.83 6.75 -5.27
C VAL A 208 -17.04 6.22 -3.85
N PRO A 209 -18.17 6.48 -3.15
CA PRO A 209 -18.36 5.98 -1.79
C PRO A 209 -18.39 4.45 -1.72
N ALA A 210 -19.08 3.79 -2.65
CA ALA A 210 -19.14 2.33 -2.70
C ALA A 210 -17.76 1.71 -2.98
N MET A 211 -16.96 2.35 -3.83
CA MET A 211 -15.59 1.92 -4.11
C MET A 211 -14.70 2.08 -2.87
N VAL A 212 -14.70 3.25 -2.22
CA VAL A 212 -13.89 3.51 -1.02
C VAL A 212 -14.24 2.52 0.08
N ALA A 213 -15.53 2.30 0.37
CA ALA A 213 -15.95 1.36 1.42
C ALA A 213 -15.49 -0.08 1.14
N ARG A 214 -15.65 -0.55 -0.11
CA ARG A 214 -15.18 -1.89 -0.51
C ARG A 214 -13.67 -1.99 -0.43
N SER A 215 -12.94 -1.01 -0.97
CA SER A 215 -11.47 -1.00 -0.95
C SER A 215 -10.93 -0.91 0.47
N ALA A 216 -11.56 -0.14 1.36
CA ALA A 216 -11.17 -0.05 2.77
C ALA A 216 -11.24 -1.42 3.46
N LEU A 217 -12.38 -2.11 3.31
CA LEU A 217 -12.56 -3.45 3.88
C LEU A 217 -11.50 -4.43 3.37
N TRP A 218 -11.31 -4.49 2.05
CA TRP A 218 -10.35 -5.40 1.44
C TRP A 218 -8.90 -5.08 1.82
N THR A 219 -8.52 -3.80 1.89
CA THR A 219 -7.19 -3.37 2.33
C THR A 219 -6.93 -3.77 3.79
N LEU A 220 -7.90 -3.57 4.69
CA LEU A 220 -7.78 -4.01 6.09
C LEU A 220 -7.61 -5.52 6.22
N LEU A 221 -8.33 -6.31 5.42
CA LEU A 221 -8.19 -7.76 5.41
C LEU A 221 -6.85 -8.21 4.82
N LEU A 222 -6.45 -7.66 3.67
CA LEU A 222 -5.24 -8.04 2.95
C LEU A 222 -3.95 -7.56 3.63
N TYR A 223 -4.01 -6.55 4.51
CA TYR A 223 -2.88 -6.25 5.40
C TYR A 223 -3.00 -6.96 6.74
N GLY A 224 -4.15 -6.85 7.40
CA GLY A 224 -4.34 -7.31 8.76
C GLY A 224 -4.17 -8.82 8.89
N VAL A 225 -4.75 -9.60 7.98
CA VAL A 225 -4.68 -11.07 8.07
C VAL A 225 -3.27 -11.59 7.82
N PRO A 226 -2.56 -11.22 6.74
CA PRO A 226 -1.19 -11.70 6.53
C PRO A 226 -0.22 -11.24 7.63
N ILE A 227 -0.31 -9.99 8.09
CA ILE A 227 0.56 -9.48 9.17
C ILE A 227 0.30 -10.24 10.47
N LEU A 228 -0.97 -10.45 10.84
CA LEU A 228 -1.30 -11.24 12.02
C LEU A 228 -0.81 -12.69 11.89
N ALA A 229 -0.96 -13.29 10.70
CA ALA A 229 -0.48 -14.64 10.43
C ALA A 229 1.04 -14.76 10.60
N VAL A 230 1.80 -13.81 10.04
CA VAL A 230 3.27 -13.73 10.21
C VAL A 230 3.64 -13.66 11.68
N LEU A 231 2.98 -12.78 12.44
CA LEU A 231 3.26 -12.57 13.85
C LEU A 231 3.00 -13.83 14.67
N LEU A 232 1.90 -14.54 14.41
CA LEU A 232 1.54 -15.76 15.16
C LEU A 232 2.44 -16.95 14.87
N VAL A 233 3.16 -16.96 13.73
CA VAL A 233 3.95 -18.11 13.28
C VAL A 233 5.46 -17.89 13.36
N LEU A 234 5.95 -16.66 13.17
CA LEU A 234 7.39 -16.38 13.21
C LEU A 234 7.82 -15.81 14.57
N PRO A 235 8.90 -16.33 15.17
CA PRO A 235 9.48 -15.76 16.39
C PRO A 235 9.94 -14.30 16.20
N PRO A 236 9.86 -13.45 17.25
CA PRO A 236 10.41 -12.11 17.22
C PRO A 236 11.92 -12.16 16.91
N GLY A 237 12.33 -11.55 15.79
CA GLY A 237 13.73 -11.51 15.35
C GLY A 237 14.02 -12.23 14.03
N GLN A 238 13.13 -13.09 13.53
CA GLN A 238 13.25 -13.70 12.20
C GLN A 238 12.49 -12.94 11.11
N VAL A 239 11.66 -11.96 11.48
CA VAL A 239 10.97 -11.08 10.53
C VAL A 239 11.94 -10.03 10.02
N THR A 240 12.62 -10.31 8.91
CA THR A 240 13.43 -9.31 8.21
C THR A 240 12.55 -8.40 7.37
N GLY A 241 12.90 -7.12 7.23
CA GLY A 241 12.01 -6.11 6.65
C GLY A 241 11.56 -6.42 5.22
N LEU A 242 12.50 -6.60 4.28
CA LEU A 242 12.18 -6.92 2.88
C LEU A 242 12.12 -8.44 2.62
N GLY A 243 12.94 -9.23 3.31
CA GLY A 243 13.01 -10.70 3.16
C GLY A 243 12.13 -11.50 4.11
N GLY A 244 11.24 -10.87 4.87
CA GLY A 244 10.25 -11.58 5.69
C GLY A 244 9.02 -12.01 4.89
N PHE A 245 8.84 -11.45 3.69
CA PHE A 245 7.76 -11.76 2.76
C PHE A 245 8.24 -12.52 1.51
N LEU A 246 9.46 -12.24 1.03
CA LEU A 246 10.17 -13.00 -0.01
C LEU A 246 10.80 -14.24 0.62
#